data_AF-A0A1S8T7H2-F1
#
_entry.id   AF-A0A1S8T7H2-F1
#
_cell.length_a   1.000
_cell.length_b   1.000
_cell.length_c   1.000
_cell.angle_alpha   90.00
_cell.angle_beta   90.00
_cell.angle_gamma   90.00
#
_symmetry.space_group_name_H-M   'P 1'
#
loop_
_entity.id
_entity.type
_entity.pdbx_description
1 polymer ?
#
loop_
_entity_poly.entity_id
_entity_poly.type
_entity_poly.pdbx_seq_one_letter_code
_entity_poly.pdbx_strand_id
1 'polypeptide(L)'
;MTQKFLDKWKLYLLNCICSNETLESPSGKSCYISSITQFITFIKDFYDDREETEKSIWYSKNIKGAKIPASGVTNRSNGRLDFTLSILIYYRDTVKRYFKTIITKKSWNHCVQILNDLNYFFDKFYLNGYTDGFIENLSRQDIENYLYWVNNDHKSKNATYKSKFISYMRTFLEYIQMAQYDKAPKKKFHF
;
A
#
# COMPACT_ATOMS: atom_id res chain seq x y z
N MET A 1 -7.48 -11.33 20.50
CA MET A 1 -8.83 -10.77 20.29
C MET A 1 -9.15 -10.82 18.80
N THR A 2 -10.22 -11.50 18.36
CA THR A 2 -10.48 -11.69 16.92
C THR A 2 -10.86 -10.38 16.24
N GLN A 3 -10.24 -10.04 15.11
CA GLN A 3 -10.55 -8.85 14.29
C GLN A 3 -12.05 -8.61 14.05
N LYS A 4 -12.81 -9.70 13.84
CA LYS A 4 -14.29 -9.68 13.70
C LYS A 4 -15.02 -9.07 14.91
N PHE A 5 -14.51 -9.27 16.12
CA PHE A 5 -15.09 -8.69 17.33
C PHE A 5 -14.90 -7.17 17.35
N LEU A 6 -13.68 -6.70 17.10
CA LEU A 6 -13.37 -5.26 17.06
C LEU A 6 -14.15 -4.53 15.95
N ASP A 7 -14.33 -5.17 14.79
CA ASP A 7 -15.08 -4.56 13.69
C ASP A 7 -16.60 -4.52 13.98
N LYS A 8 -17.16 -5.57 14.61
CA LYS A 8 -18.55 -5.56 15.10
C LYS A 8 -18.76 -4.48 16.18
N TRP A 9 -17.79 -4.34 17.09
CA TRP A 9 -17.84 -3.35 18.15
C TRP A 9 -17.70 -1.92 17.62
N LYS A 10 -16.84 -1.70 16.61
CA LYS A 10 -16.72 -0.43 15.88
C LYS A 10 -18.05 -0.03 15.25
N LEU A 11 -18.70 -0.95 14.54
CA LEU A 11 -19.99 -0.71 13.90
C LEU A 11 -21.07 -0.36 14.93
N TYR A 12 -21.11 -1.09 16.05
CA TYR A 12 -22.02 -0.79 17.15
C TYR A 12 -21.82 0.63 17.69
N LEU A 13 -20.59 1.02 18.01
CA LEU A 13 -20.27 2.35 18.53
C LEU A 13 -20.57 3.48 17.53
N LEU A 14 -20.28 3.26 16.25
CA LEU A 14 -20.62 4.23 15.20
C LEU A 14 -22.12 4.41 15.06
N ASN A 15 -22.89 3.31 15.12
CA ASN A 15 -24.35 3.36 15.05
C ASN A 15 -24.92 4.12 16.26
N CYS A 16 -24.41 3.86 17.46
CA CYS A 16 -24.79 4.60 18.66
C CYS A 16 -24.51 6.11 18.56
N ILE A 17 -23.43 6.54 17.89
CA ILE A 17 -23.15 7.96 17.65
C ILE A 17 -24.10 8.55 16.60
N CYS A 18 -24.34 7.83 15.50
CA CYS A 18 -25.16 8.31 14.39
C CYS A 18 -26.64 8.45 14.78
N SER A 19 -27.14 7.59 15.67
CA SER A 19 -28.52 7.61 16.18
C SER A 19 -28.74 8.56 17.36
N ASN A 20 -27.69 9.20 17.89
CA ASN A 20 -27.83 10.05 19.07
C ASN A 20 -28.18 11.50 18.67
N GLU A 21 -29.43 11.88 18.93
CA GLU A 21 -29.99 13.19 18.59
C GLU A 21 -29.33 14.34 19.35
N THR A 22 -28.71 14.09 20.52
CA THR A 22 -28.03 15.15 21.30
C THR A 22 -26.72 15.64 20.69
N LEU A 23 -26.24 15.01 19.61
CA LEU A 23 -25.06 15.43 18.84
C LEU A 23 -25.52 16.17 17.58
N GLU A 24 -26.28 17.26 17.72
CA GLU A 24 -26.89 17.94 16.57
C GLU A 24 -25.87 18.65 15.66
N SER A 25 -24.72 19.08 16.21
CA SER A 25 -23.73 19.79 15.40
C SER A 25 -22.84 18.83 14.57
N PRO A 26 -22.60 19.12 13.29
CA PRO A 26 -21.70 18.33 12.44
C PRO A 26 -20.28 18.23 13.02
N SER A 27 -19.83 19.27 13.74
CA SER A 27 -18.52 19.30 14.39
C SER A 27 -18.45 18.37 15.61
N GLY A 28 -19.52 18.29 16.42
CA GLY A 28 -19.61 17.39 17.56
C GLY A 28 -19.58 15.91 17.15
N LYS A 29 -20.36 15.54 16.12
CA LYS A 29 -20.33 14.18 15.53
C LYS A 29 -18.93 13.81 15.01
N SER A 30 -18.27 14.73 14.32
CA SER A 30 -16.91 14.53 13.78
C SER A 30 -15.86 14.28 14.88
N CYS A 31 -15.88 15.09 15.95
CA CYS A 31 -14.96 14.92 17.08
C CYS A 31 -15.15 13.57 17.78
N TYR A 32 -16.39 13.14 18.02
CA TYR A 32 -16.68 11.85 18.64
C TYR A 32 -16.23 10.67 17.76
N ILE A 33 -16.51 10.71 16.46
CA ILE A 33 -16.04 9.69 15.51
C ILE A 33 -14.50 9.61 15.52
N SER A 34 -13.82 10.76 15.54
CA SER A 34 -12.36 10.81 15.63
C SER A 34 -11.85 10.16 16.93
N SER A 35 -12.42 10.51 18.09
CA SER A 35 -12.00 9.93 19.39
C SER A 35 -12.25 8.43 19.47
N ILE A 36 -13.41 7.94 19.02
CA ILE A 36 -13.68 6.49 18.96
C ILE A 36 -12.71 5.80 18.00
N THR A 37 -12.44 6.39 16.85
CA THR A 37 -11.48 5.83 15.89
C THR A 37 -10.08 5.76 16.49
N GLN A 38 -9.65 6.79 17.23
CA GLN A 38 -8.37 6.80 17.95
C GLN A 38 -8.33 5.72 19.04
N PHE A 39 -9.38 5.58 19.84
CA PHE A 39 -9.46 4.57 20.89
C PHE A 39 -9.43 3.14 20.32
N ILE A 40 -10.17 2.87 19.24
CA ILE A 40 -10.15 1.56 18.57
C ILE A 40 -8.76 1.29 17.97
N THR A 41 -8.11 2.31 17.41
CA THR A 41 -6.73 2.17 16.89
C THR A 41 -5.75 1.89 18.03
N PHE A 42 -5.89 2.57 19.17
CA PHE A 42 -5.09 2.31 20.36
C PHE A 42 -5.25 0.87 20.86
N ILE A 43 -6.49 0.38 21.02
CA ILE A 43 -6.74 -1.01 21.44
C ILE A 43 -6.15 -2.00 20.43
N LYS A 44 -6.31 -1.76 19.13
CA LYS A 44 -5.69 -2.58 18.08
C LYS A 44 -4.17 -2.59 18.22
N ASP A 45 -3.54 -1.44 18.30
CA ASP A 45 -2.08 -1.30 18.41
C ASP A 45 -1.54 -1.88 19.73
N PHE A 46 -2.29 -1.79 20.83
CA PHE A 46 -1.90 -2.30 22.14
C PHE A 46 -1.90 -3.83 22.20
N TYR A 47 -2.88 -4.48 21.57
CA TYR A 47 -3.01 -5.94 21.56
C TYR A 47 -2.40 -6.61 20.32
N ASP A 48 -1.92 -5.84 19.33
CA ASP A 48 -1.24 -6.36 18.15
C ASP A 48 0.28 -6.37 18.37
N ASP A 49 0.75 -7.50 18.90
CA ASP A 49 2.15 -7.79 19.26
C ASP A 49 3.04 -8.17 18.06
N ARG A 50 2.43 -8.34 16.88
CA ARG A 50 3.16 -8.66 15.64
C ARG A 50 4.17 -7.57 15.30
N GLU A 51 5.29 -7.99 14.71
CA GLU A 51 6.26 -7.04 14.16
C GLU A 51 5.56 -6.15 13.11
N GLU A 52 5.91 -4.87 13.06
CA GLU A 52 5.25 -3.92 12.17
C GLU A 52 5.25 -4.42 10.70
N THR A 53 6.32 -5.09 10.28
CA THR A 53 6.45 -5.63 8.92
C THR A 53 5.58 -6.85 8.61
N GLU A 54 4.94 -7.44 9.62
CA GLU A 54 3.96 -8.53 9.47
C GLU A 54 2.54 -8.00 9.26
N LYS A 55 2.28 -6.74 9.64
CA LYS A 55 0.97 -6.10 9.49
C LYS A 55 0.65 -5.79 8.03
N SER A 56 -0.62 -5.51 7.73
CA SER A 56 -1.07 -5.10 6.38
C SER A 56 -0.87 -3.61 6.11
N ILE A 57 -0.71 -2.81 7.17
CA ILE A 57 -0.39 -1.40 7.12
C ILE A 57 0.83 -1.20 8.01
N TRP A 58 1.86 -0.53 7.51
CA TRP A 58 3.09 -0.25 8.25
C TRP A 58 3.18 1.23 8.55
N TYR A 59 3.52 1.59 9.78
CA TYR A 59 3.77 2.95 10.22
C TYR A 59 5.27 3.20 10.39
N SER A 60 5.77 4.31 9.84
CA SER A 60 7.20 4.64 9.87
C SER A 60 7.77 4.68 11.29
N LYS A 61 7.01 5.24 12.23
CA LYS A 61 7.35 5.36 13.66
C LYS A 61 7.61 4.02 14.35
N ASN A 62 7.06 2.92 13.82
CA ASN A 62 7.11 1.60 14.44
C ASN A 62 8.21 0.71 13.82
N ILE A 63 8.83 1.13 12.71
CA ILE A 63 9.89 0.36 12.03
C ILE A 63 11.26 0.84 12.48
N LYS A 64 12.00 -0.02 13.18
CA LYS A 64 13.38 0.24 13.57
C LYS A 64 14.27 0.40 12.33
N GLY A 65 15.05 1.48 12.28
CA GLY A 65 15.96 1.77 11.16
C GLY A 65 15.29 2.35 9.90
N ALA A 66 14.00 2.68 9.94
CA ALA A 66 13.35 3.42 8.86
C ALA A 66 14.00 4.80 8.68
N LYS A 67 14.38 5.14 7.44
CA LYS A 67 14.96 6.45 7.10
C LYS A 67 13.85 7.50 6.95
N ILE A 68 13.47 8.11 8.08
CA ILE A 68 12.49 9.19 8.14
C ILE A 68 13.18 10.51 7.77
N PRO A 69 12.61 11.35 6.88
CA PRO A 69 13.18 12.65 6.55
C PRO A 69 13.25 13.57 7.77
N ALA A 70 14.24 14.48 7.79
CA ALA A 70 14.45 15.43 8.88
C ALA A 70 13.26 16.37 9.13
N SER A 71 12.50 16.70 8.08
CA SER A 71 11.24 17.44 8.17
C SER A 71 10.10 16.66 8.86
N GLY A 72 10.37 15.43 9.29
CA GLY A 72 9.36 14.48 9.74
C GLY A 72 8.45 14.02 8.61
N VAL A 73 7.50 13.15 8.99
CA VAL A 73 6.39 12.79 8.12
C VAL A 73 5.31 13.86 8.28
N THR A 74 5.27 14.82 7.35
CA THR A 74 4.41 16.00 7.45
C THR A 74 2.92 15.71 7.18
N ASN A 75 2.61 14.65 6.44
CA ASN A 75 1.22 14.28 6.09
C ASN A 75 0.86 12.90 6.66
N ARG A 76 -0.35 12.77 7.23
CA ARG A 76 -0.89 11.48 7.73
C ARG A 76 -0.86 10.37 6.66
N SER A 77 -1.01 10.72 5.39
CA SER A 77 -0.91 9.80 4.25
C SER A 77 0.51 9.27 4.03
N ASN A 78 1.52 10.09 4.30
CA ASN A 78 2.92 9.76 4.03
C ASN A 78 3.56 9.00 5.19
N GLY A 79 2.88 8.84 6.33
CA GLY A 79 3.41 8.14 7.51
C GLY A 79 3.15 6.65 7.53
N ARG A 80 2.42 6.16 6.54
CA ARG A 80 2.01 4.76 6.44
C ARG A 80 2.26 4.19 5.05
N LEU A 81 2.57 2.90 5.01
CA LEU A 81 2.53 2.08 3.81
C LEU A 81 1.33 1.15 3.93
N ASP A 82 0.38 1.25 3.03
CA ASP A 82 -0.86 0.48 3.04
C ASP A 82 -0.86 -0.54 1.89
N PHE A 83 -0.70 -1.82 2.22
CA PHE A 83 -0.63 -2.90 1.23
C PHE A 83 -2.02 -3.49 0.92
N THR A 84 -3.10 -2.81 1.31
CA THR A 84 -4.49 -3.32 1.16
C THR A 84 -5.27 -2.73 -0.01
N LEU A 85 -4.78 -1.64 -0.63
CA LEU A 85 -5.53 -0.88 -1.64
C LEU A 85 -5.68 -1.62 -2.97
N SER A 86 -4.58 -1.72 -3.72
CA SER A 86 -4.58 -2.21 -5.12
C SER A 86 -3.92 -3.58 -5.27
N ILE A 87 -3.06 -3.94 -4.31
CA ILE A 87 -2.36 -5.21 -4.30
C ILE A 87 -3.34 -6.27 -3.79
N LEU A 88 -3.84 -7.11 -4.70
CA LEU A 88 -4.63 -8.28 -4.35
C LEU A 88 -3.87 -9.15 -3.34
N ILE A 89 -4.65 -9.88 -2.54
CA ILE A 89 -4.15 -10.78 -1.49
C ILE A 89 -3.04 -11.69 -2.05
N TYR A 90 -3.16 -12.10 -3.31
CA TYR A 90 -2.17 -12.89 -4.01
C TYR A 90 -0.75 -12.29 -3.99
N TYR A 91 -0.54 -11.03 -4.35
CA TYR A 91 0.80 -10.44 -4.42
C TYR A 91 1.25 -9.71 -3.15
N ARG A 92 0.37 -9.59 -2.14
CA ARG A 92 0.63 -8.78 -0.94
C ARG A 92 1.93 -9.17 -0.24
N ASP A 93 2.14 -10.46 -0.01
CA ASP A 93 3.32 -10.92 0.70
C ASP A 93 4.60 -10.76 -0.13
N THR A 94 4.52 -10.93 -1.44
CA THR A 94 5.62 -10.66 -2.38
C THR A 94 6.05 -9.20 -2.30
N VAL A 95 5.09 -8.26 -2.35
CA VAL A 95 5.37 -6.83 -2.25
C VAL A 95 5.91 -6.49 -0.86
N LYS A 96 5.28 -6.96 0.23
CA LYS A 96 5.79 -6.74 1.59
C LYS A 96 7.22 -7.24 1.75
N ARG A 97 7.52 -8.44 1.25
CA ARG A 97 8.87 -9.03 1.33
C ARG A 97 9.89 -8.17 0.58
N TYR A 98 9.55 -7.67 -0.61
CA TYR A 98 10.37 -6.66 -1.30
C TYR A 98 10.57 -5.39 -0.46
N PHE A 99 9.50 -4.85 0.13
CA PHE A 99 9.59 -3.64 0.96
C PHE A 99 10.48 -3.82 2.19
N LYS A 100 10.45 -4.98 2.86
CA LYS A 100 11.38 -5.29 3.97
C LYS A 100 12.85 -5.09 3.58
N THR A 101 13.19 -5.32 2.31
CA THR A 101 14.58 -5.27 1.82
C THR A 101 15.06 -3.84 1.53
N ILE A 102 14.13 -2.91 1.31
CA ILE A 102 14.42 -1.52 0.91
C ILE A 102 14.09 -0.48 1.99
N ILE A 103 13.24 -0.81 2.97
CA ILE A 103 12.68 0.16 3.93
C ILE A 103 13.75 0.83 4.83
N THR A 104 14.86 0.14 5.06
CA THR A 104 16.02 0.67 5.82
C THR A 104 17.08 1.32 4.92
N LYS A 105 16.99 1.13 3.60
CA LYS A 105 17.99 1.61 2.63
C LYS A 105 17.55 2.92 1.98
N LYS A 106 16.27 3.00 1.60
CA LYS A 106 15.63 4.13 0.93
C LYS A 106 14.88 5.01 1.95
N SER A 107 14.66 6.28 1.62
CA SER A 107 13.86 7.16 2.47
C SER A 107 12.40 6.70 2.49
N TRP A 108 11.69 6.99 3.58
CA TRP A 108 10.30 6.59 3.74
C TRP A 108 9.40 7.14 2.62
N ASN A 109 9.54 8.42 2.29
CA ASN A 109 8.78 9.04 1.19
C ASN A 109 9.03 8.36 -0.16
N HIS A 110 10.26 7.88 -0.40
CA HIS A 110 10.56 7.16 -1.62
C HIS A 110 9.95 5.76 -1.63
N CYS A 111 9.85 5.09 -0.47
CA CYS A 111 9.09 3.85 -0.33
C CYS A 111 7.59 4.07 -0.60
N VAL A 112 7.00 5.16 -0.10
CA VAL A 112 5.61 5.55 -0.39
C VAL A 112 5.39 5.75 -1.89
N GLN A 113 6.31 6.43 -2.58
CA GLN A 113 6.26 6.61 -4.04
C GLN A 113 6.31 5.27 -4.79
N ILE A 114 7.25 4.39 -4.42
CA ILE A 114 7.36 3.05 -5.02
C ILE A 114 6.05 2.26 -4.82
N LEU A 115 5.43 2.34 -3.64
CA LEU A 115 4.19 1.62 -3.36
C LEU A 115 3.03 2.14 -4.22
N ASN A 116 2.93 3.46 -4.39
CA ASN A 116 1.90 4.06 -5.25
C ASN A 116 2.07 3.65 -6.72
N ASP A 117 3.31 3.62 -7.21
CA ASP A 117 3.59 3.23 -8.60
C ASP A 117 3.35 1.71 -8.80
N LEU A 118 3.60 0.88 -7.77
CA LEU A 118 3.24 -0.54 -7.77
C LEU A 118 1.72 -0.72 -7.78
N ASN A 119 1.00 0.02 -6.93
CA ASN A 119 -0.46 0.00 -6.89
C ASN A 119 -1.04 0.33 -8.26
N TYR A 120 -0.53 1.38 -8.93
CA TYR A 120 -0.91 1.71 -10.29
C TYR A 120 -0.66 0.56 -11.28
N PHE A 121 0.49 -0.10 -11.20
CA PHE A 121 0.79 -1.26 -12.05
C PHE A 121 -0.21 -2.38 -11.85
N PHE A 122 -0.43 -2.83 -10.61
CA PHE A 122 -1.41 -3.87 -10.31
C PHE A 122 -2.81 -3.49 -10.77
N ASP A 123 -3.28 -2.28 -10.42
CA ASP A 123 -4.59 -1.78 -10.84
C ASP A 123 -4.76 -1.80 -12.35
N LYS A 124 -3.74 -1.41 -13.12
CA LYS A 124 -3.84 -1.40 -14.57
C LYS A 124 -4.00 -2.78 -15.17
N PHE A 125 -3.27 -3.77 -14.66
CA PHE A 125 -3.43 -5.13 -15.11
C PHE A 125 -4.82 -5.68 -14.76
N TYR A 126 -5.29 -5.50 -13.53
CA TYR A 126 -6.62 -5.98 -13.14
C TYR A 126 -7.75 -5.29 -13.90
N LEU A 127 -7.68 -3.98 -14.12
CA LEU A 127 -8.66 -3.24 -14.91
C LEU A 127 -8.71 -3.69 -16.38
N ASN A 128 -7.62 -4.27 -16.90
CA ASN A 128 -7.55 -4.81 -18.25
C ASN A 128 -7.78 -6.35 -18.29
N GLY A 129 -8.39 -6.91 -17.25
CA GLY A 129 -8.88 -8.30 -17.25
C GLY A 129 -7.86 -9.36 -16.85
N TYR A 130 -6.67 -8.96 -16.39
CA TYR A 130 -5.70 -9.92 -15.84
C TYR A 130 -6.17 -10.45 -14.48
N THR A 131 -5.69 -11.64 -14.12
CA THR A 131 -6.02 -12.31 -12.86
C THR A 131 -4.75 -12.62 -12.07
N ASP A 132 -4.92 -13.14 -10.85
CA ASP A 132 -3.82 -13.58 -10.00
C ASP A 132 -2.85 -14.50 -10.75
N GLY A 133 -1.54 -14.31 -10.54
CA GLY A 133 -0.50 -15.06 -11.25
C GLY A 133 -0.02 -14.44 -12.56
N PHE A 134 -0.56 -13.29 -13.00
CA PHE A 134 -0.12 -12.64 -14.25
C PHE A 134 1.37 -12.30 -14.28
N ILE A 135 1.97 -11.86 -13.16
CA ILE A 135 3.40 -11.52 -13.08
C ILE A 135 4.29 -12.69 -13.50
N GLU A 136 3.92 -13.92 -13.12
CA GLU A 136 4.72 -15.12 -13.41
C GLU A 136 4.82 -15.41 -14.91
N ASN A 137 3.81 -14.98 -15.67
CA ASN A 137 3.62 -15.27 -17.08
C ASN A 137 3.68 -14.03 -17.97
N LEU A 138 4.22 -12.91 -17.48
CA LEU A 138 4.35 -11.67 -18.23
C LEU A 138 5.02 -11.92 -19.59
N SER A 139 4.32 -11.54 -20.65
CA SER A 139 4.81 -11.52 -22.00
C SER A 139 5.38 -10.14 -22.35
N ARG A 140 6.14 -10.07 -23.45
CA ARG A 140 6.59 -8.78 -24.00
C ARG A 140 5.42 -7.88 -24.36
N GLN A 141 4.36 -8.45 -24.94
CA GLN A 141 3.16 -7.71 -25.32
C GLN A 141 2.50 -7.05 -24.11
N ASP A 142 2.50 -7.73 -22.96
CA ASP A 142 1.90 -7.21 -21.73
C ASP A 142 2.65 -5.97 -21.22
N ILE A 143 3.98 -5.96 -21.37
CA ILE A 143 4.82 -4.82 -21.04
C ILE A 143 4.60 -3.68 -22.02
N GLU A 144 4.52 -3.96 -23.32
CA GLU A 144 4.22 -2.95 -24.34
C GLU A 144 2.83 -2.31 -24.09
N ASN A 145 1.84 -3.11 -23.70
CA ASN A 145 0.52 -2.64 -23.29
C ASN A 145 0.62 -1.75 -22.05
N TYR A 146 1.39 -2.15 -21.03
CA TYR A 146 1.60 -1.33 -19.84
C TYR A 146 2.24 0.02 -20.15
N LEU A 147 3.26 0.05 -21.02
CA LEU A 147 3.90 1.28 -21.46
C LEU A 147 2.91 2.17 -22.23
N TYR A 148 2.05 1.58 -23.07
CA TYR A 148 0.99 2.30 -23.74
C TYR A 148 0.00 2.95 -22.76
N TRP A 149 -0.44 2.20 -21.73
CA TRP A 149 -1.34 2.71 -20.70
C TRP A 149 -0.73 3.87 -19.91
N VAL A 150 0.53 3.73 -19.45
CA VAL A 150 1.27 4.80 -18.74
C VAL A 150 1.35 6.06 -19.59
N ASN A 151 1.68 5.92 -20.87
CA ASN A 151 1.83 7.06 -21.77
C ASN A 151 0.49 7.78 -22.03
N ASN A 152 -0.61 7.05 -22.09
CA ASN A 152 -1.94 7.61 -22.30
C ASN A 152 -2.49 8.30 -21.06
N ASP A 153 -2.46 7.64 -19.89
CA ASP A 153 -2.98 8.23 -18.64
C ASP A 153 -2.20 9.47 -18.22
N HIS A 154 -0.90 9.51 -18.55
CA HIS A 154 0.01 10.59 -18.20
C HIS A 154 0.49 11.36 -19.44
N LYS A 155 -0.36 11.47 -20.46
CA LYS A 155 -0.05 12.17 -21.72
C LYS A 155 0.44 13.60 -21.49
N SER A 156 -0.19 14.32 -20.57
CA SER A 156 0.15 15.72 -20.22
C SER A 156 1.37 15.87 -19.30
N LYS A 157 1.92 14.78 -18.78
CA LYS A 157 3.08 14.80 -17.88
C LYS A 157 4.38 14.68 -18.67
N ASN A 158 5.47 15.17 -18.07
CA ASN A 158 6.80 15.10 -18.67
C ASN A 158 7.37 13.66 -18.64
N ALA A 159 8.42 13.42 -19.42
CA ALA A 159 9.08 12.12 -19.51
C ALA A 159 9.63 11.64 -18.15
N THR A 160 10.15 12.55 -17.33
CA THR A 160 10.68 12.25 -15.98
C THR A 160 9.62 11.74 -15.01
N TYR A 161 8.38 12.19 -15.16
CA TYR A 161 7.27 11.68 -14.36
C TYR A 161 6.92 10.26 -14.79
N LYS A 162 6.80 10.03 -16.10
CA LYS A 162 6.46 8.72 -16.69
C LYS A 162 7.55 7.67 -16.44
N SER A 163 8.82 8.06 -16.43
CA SER A 163 9.94 7.14 -16.24
C SER A 163 9.97 6.48 -14.87
N LYS A 164 9.32 7.06 -13.85
CA LYS A 164 9.24 6.47 -12.50
C LYS A 164 8.43 5.19 -12.48
N PHE A 165 7.26 5.19 -13.12
CA PHE A 165 6.42 4.01 -13.29
C PHE A 165 7.19 2.86 -13.92
N ILE A 166 7.98 3.16 -14.96
CA ILE A 166 8.79 2.15 -15.65
C ILE A 166 9.95 1.67 -14.76
N SER A 167 10.71 2.61 -14.19
CA SER A 167 11.94 2.30 -13.45
C SER A 167 11.67 1.53 -12.16
N TYR A 168 10.62 1.88 -11.42
CA TYR A 168 10.28 1.17 -10.18
C TYR A 168 9.69 -0.20 -10.46
N MET A 169 8.89 -0.36 -11.53
CA MET A 169 8.36 -1.68 -11.91
C MET A 169 9.47 -2.60 -12.37
N ARG A 170 10.38 -2.09 -13.22
CA ARG A 170 11.58 -2.81 -13.62
C ARG A 170 12.38 -3.29 -12.42
N THR A 171 12.74 -2.37 -11.52
CA THR A 171 13.54 -2.68 -10.33
C THR A 171 12.87 -3.73 -9.45
N PHE A 172 11.55 -3.62 -9.25
CA PHE A 172 10.77 -4.59 -8.48
C PHE A 172 10.78 -5.97 -9.13
N LEU A 173 10.44 -6.07 -10.41
CA LEU A 173 10.36 -7.33 -11.15
C LEU A 173 11.72 -8.02 -11.26
N GLU A 174 12.78 -7.27 -11.56
CA GLU A 174 14.15 -7.77 -11.57
C GLU A 174 14.55 -8.30 -10.18
N TYR A 175 14.26 -7.54 -9.12
CA TYR A 175 14.62 -7.94 -7.76
C TYR A 175 13.91 -9.24 -7.34
N ILE A 176 12.59 -9.34 -7.50
CA ILE A 176 11.85 -10.54 -7.07
C ILE A 176 12.27 -11.77 -7.88
N GLN A 177 12.66 -11.59 -9.15
CA GLN A 177 13.21 -12.64 -9.98
C GLN A 177 14.61 -13.08 -9.51
N MET A 178 15.51 -12.13 -9.28
CA MET A 178 16.86 -12.40 -8.78
C MET A 178 16.83 -13.07 -7.40
N ALA A 179 15.90 -12.66 -6.54
CA ALA A 179 15.70 -13.22 -5.20
C ALA A 179 14.86 -14.51 -5.20
N GLN A 180 14.49 -15.03 -6.39
CA GLN A 180 13.76 -16.28 -6.59
C GLN A 180 12.46 -16.36 -5.77
N TYR A 181 11.66 -15.30 -5.81
CA TYR A 181 10.35 -15.32 -5.15
C TYR A 181 9.40 -16.26 -5.91
N ASP A 182 8.53 -16.92 -5.18
CA ASP A 182 7.50 -17.85 -5.69
C ASP A 182 6.63 -17.23 -6.80
N LYS A 183 6.29 -15.95 -6.64
CA LYS A 183 5.42 -15.19 -7.55
C LYS A 183 6.19 -14.28 -8.51
N ALA A 184 7.47 -14.56 -8.74
CA ALA A 184 8.30 -13.81 -9.68
C ALA A 184 8.08 -14.24 -11.14
N PRO A 185 8.43 -13.39 -12.13
CA PRO A 185 8.43 -13.79 -13.54
C PRO A 185 9.27 -15.05 -13.77
N LYS A 186 8.67 -16.07 -14.40
CA LYS A 186 9.35 -17.36 -14.67
C LYS A 186 10.35 -17.26 -15.81
N LYS A 187 10.05 -16.43 -16.82
CA LYS A 187 10.97 -16.14 -17.93
C LYS A 187 11.85 -14.94 -17.56
N LYS A 188 13.12 -14.97 -17.97
CA LYS A 188 14.04 -13.85 -17.76
C LYS A 188 13.40 -12.57 -18.30
N PHE A 189 13.24 -11.61 -17.40
CA PHE A 189 12.63 -10.34 -17.68
C PHE A 189 13.69 -9.41 -18.27
N HIS A 190 13.48 -8.96 -19.50
CA HIS A 190 14.32 -7.95 -20.16
C HIS A 190 13.41 -6.79 -20.57
N PHE A 191 13.62 -5.62 -19.95
CA PHE A 191 13.01 -4.35 -20.33
C PHE A 191 13.73 -3.73 -21.52
#